data_AF-A0A8S3SKK8-F1
#
_entry.id   AF-A0A8S3SKK8-F1
#
_cell.length_a   1.000
_cell.length_b   1.000
_cell.length_c   1.000
_cell.angle_alpha   90.00
_cell.angle_beta   90.00
_cell.angle_gamma   90.00
#
_symmetry.space_group_name_H-M   'P 1'
#
loop_
_entity.id
_entity.type
_entity.pdbx_description
1 polymer ?
#
loop_
_entity_poly.entity_id
_entity_poly.type
_entity_poly.pdbx_seq_one_letter_code
_entity_poly.pdbx_strand_id
1 'polypeptide(L)'
;MDSGSIVYMHTDVLHQTEIVDILTKPETSCTSNVPPYKPKANEVYLFQTGADDWKCDQYLWINNGTKSVTIGNDVLKKHFYKIRLPGTTDKTNGRKRPVGSLQFKKTAYSLKSNKSLILVHYEGDETVYVPVGHGNSKKSDPPEYTRTAPSVLRKIEQDIRSGEKTAMDVYRESISNGSVSGEHQGVLNARNVKQVENLVRKVNEEERLSKYIAISI
;
A
#
# COMPACT_ATOMS: atom_id res chain seq x y z
N MET A 1 -8.81 14.86 -15.20
CA MET A 1 -9.47 14.83 -13.86
C MET A 1 -8.37 14.54 -12.86
N ASP A 2 -8.20 15.41 -11.89
CA ASP A 2 -7.04 15.49 -11.01
C ASP A 2 -6.69 14.12 -10.42
N SER A 3 -5.57 13.57 -10.90
CA SER A 3 -5.20 12.17 -10.76
C SER A 3 -4.36 11.94 -9.49
N GLY A 4 -4.66 12.70 -8.44
CA GLY A 4 -3.86 12.76 -7.23
C GLY A 4 -4.67 12.37 -6.00
N SER A 5 -3.97 12.01 -4.94
CA SER A 5 -4.58 11.86 -3.62
C SER A 5 -5.06 13.22 -3.10
N ILE A 6 -6.25 13.24 -2.48
CA ILE A 6 -6.77 14.45 -1.84
C ILE A 6 -6.30 14.49 -0.39
N VAL A 7 -5.55 15.54 -0.03
CA VAL A 7 -5.18 15.83 1.36
C VAL A 7 -6.44 16.27 2.10
N TYR A 8 -6.78 15.58 3.18
CA TYR A 8 -7.94 15.90 4.02
C TYR A 8 -7.65 17.11 4.91
N MET A 9 -6.50 17.12 5.58
CA MET A 9 -6.05 18.26 6.39
C MET A 9 -4.53 18.21 6.63
N HIS A 10 -3.99 19.30 7.18
CA HIS A 10 -2.60 19.40 7.64
C HIS A 10 -2.59 19.69 9.15
N THR A 11 -2.05 18.78 9.96
CA THR A 11 -1.97 18.93 11.42
C THR A 11 -0.87 18.08 12.04
N ASP A 12 -0.19 18.62 13.06
CA ASP A 12 0.82 17.90 13.84
C ASP A 12 0.20 16.81 14.73
N VAL A 13 -1.03 17.03 15.20
CA VAL A 13 -1.71 16.15 16.15
C VAL A 13 -3.17 15.98 15.73
N LEU A 14 -3.62 14.73 15.76
CA LEU A 14 -5.01 14.39 15.51
C LEU A 14 -5.61 13.79 16.78
N HIS A 15 -6.56 14.51 17.39
CA HIS A 15 -7.21 14.07 18.61
C HIS A 15 -8.18 12.92 18.34
N GLN A 16 -8.40 12.10 19.35
CA GLN A 16 -9.24 10.91 19.22
C GLN A 16 -10.69 11.24 18.84
N THR A 17 -11.24 12.34 19.34
CA THR A 17 -12.58 12.83 19.00
C THR A 17 -12.67 13.20 17.52
N GLU A 18 -11.68 13.95 17.02
CA GLU A 18 -11.61 14.36 15.60
C GLU A 18 -11.52 13.14 14.68
N ILE A 19 -10.68 12.16 15.02
CA ILE A 19 -10.57 10.90 14.26
C ILE A 19 -11.93 10.22 14.11
N VAL A 20 -12.69 10.12 15.21
CA VAL A 20 -14.00 9.47 15.22
C VAL A 20 -15.01 10.27 14.41
N ASP A 21 -15.02 11.60 14.57
CA ASP A 21 -15.93 12.48 13.82
C ASP A 21 -15.69 12.37 12.32
N ILE A 22 -14.44 12.41 11.87
CA ILE A 22 -14.06 12.25 10.44
C ILE A 22 -14.52 10.89 9.90
N LEU A 23 -14.29 9.81 10.66
CA LEU A 23 -14.62 8.45 10.22
C LEU A 23 -16.12 8.13 10.28
N THR A 24 -16.90 8.89 11.07
CA THR A 24 -18.35 8.71 11.21
C THR A 24 -19.13 9.60 10.23
N LYS A 25 -18.62 10.81 9.98
CA LYS A 25 -19.25 11.83 9.14
C LYS A 25 -18.23 12.31 8.09
N PRO A 26 -17.84 11.44 7.14
CA PRO A 26 -16.83 11.80 6.15
C PRO A 26 -17.33 12.92 5.25
N GLU A 27 -16.46 13.89 4.98
CA GLU A 27 -16.68 14.84 3.90
C GLU A 27 -16.30 14.15 2.57
N THR A 28 -17.29 13.85 1.73
CA THR A 28 -17.09 13.03 0.52
C THR A 28 -16.15 13.68 -0.49
N SER A 29 -16.14 15.02 -0.57
CA SER A 29 -15.20 15.81 -1.38
C SER A 29 -13.73 15.61 -0.98
N CYS A 30 -13.48 15.22 0.27
CA CYS A 30 -12.15 15.06 0.83
C CYS A 30 -11.69 13.58 0.90
N THR A 31 -12.45 12.67 0.27
CA THR A 31 -12.13 11.24 0.22
C THR A 31 -11.36 10.89 -1.04
N SER A 32 -10.21 10.23 -0.88
CA SER A 32 -9.36 9.79 -1.97
C SER A 32 -9.53 8.30 -2.30
N ASN A 33 -9.47 7.97 -3.58
CA ASN A 33 -9.31 6.58 -4.07
C ASN A 33 -7.91 6.32 -4.64
N VAL A 34 -7.07 7.36 -4.72
CA VAL A 34 -5.71 7.31 -5.25
C VAL A 34 -4.74 7.39 -4.06
N PRO A 35 -3.78 6.46 -3.92
CA PRO A 35 -2.79 6.53 -2.86
C PRO A 35 -1.90 7.77 -2.99
N PRO A 36 -1.40 8.32 -1.89
CA PRO A 36 -0.60 9.53 -1.92
C PRO A 36 0.79 9.25 -2.48
N TYR A 37 1.38 10.25 -3.13
CA TYR A 37 2.77 10.18 -3.58
C TYR A 37 3.67 10.82 -2.53
N LYS A 38 4.52 10.02 -1.88
CA LYS A 38 5.51 10.49 -0.89
C LYS A 38 4.94 11.58 0.04
N PRO A 39 3.85 11.28 0.77
CA PRO A 39 3.21 12.25 1.65
C PRO A 39 4.21 12.83 2.66
N LYS A 40 4.00 14.09 3.01
CA LYS A 40 4.83 14.85 3.95
C LYS A 40 4.36 14.63 5.37
N ALA A 41 5.23 15.00 6.31
CA ALA A 41 4.81 15.17 7.69
C ALA A 41 3.54 16.04 7.80
N ASN A 42 2.69 15.67 8.75
CA ASN A 42 1.46 16.35 9.13
C ASN A 42 0.32 16.27 8.10
N GLU A 43 0.53 15.61 6.95
CA GLU A 43 -0.55 15.36 6.02
C GLU A 43 -1.47 14.24 6.52
N VAL A 44 -2.78 14.48 6.40
CA VAL A 44 -3.84 13.53 6.73
C VAL A 44 -4.64 13.25 5.48
N TYR A 45 -4.97 11.97 5.25
CA TYR A 45 -5.73 11.52 4.09
C TYR A 45 -6.86 10.61 4.51
N LEU A 46 -8.04 10.79 3.92
CA LEU A 46 -9.19 9.91 4.11
C LEU A 46 -9.38 9.07 2.84
N PHE A 47 -9.44 7.75 2.99
CA PHE A 47 -9.61 6.82 1.87
C PHE A 47 -10.88 6.01 2.02
N GLN A 48 -11.54 5.76 0.88
CA GLN A 48 -12.53 4.70 0.79
C GLN A 48 -11.80 3.36 0.63
N THR A 49 -12.09 2.41 1.52
CA THR A 49 -11.40 1.12 1.55
C THR A 49 -12.03 0.13 0.59
N GLY A 50 -11.18 -0.79 0.12
CA GLY A 50 -11.57 -1.93 -0.69
C GLY A 50 -10.36 -2.77 -1.09
N ALA A 51 -9.22 -2.11 -1.32
CA ALA A 51 -8.00 -2.74 -1.81
C ALA A 51 -6.77 -2.57 -0.92
N ASP A 52 -6.84 -1.80 0.16
CA ASP A 52 -5.65 -1.36 0.89
C ASP A 52 -4.63 -0.58 0.03
N ASP A 53 -5.09 0.04 -1.06
CA ASP A 53 -4.23 0.82 -1.96
C ASP A 53 -3.54 1.98 -1.26
N TRP A 54 -4.18 2.56 -0.23
CA TRP A 54 -3.60 3.57 0.68
C TRP A 54 -2.25 3.17 1.28
N LYS A 55 -1.91 1.86 1.30
CA LYS A 55 -0.60 1.37 1.76
C LYS A 55 0.51 1.60 0.73
N CYS A 56 0.19 1.93 -0.52
CA CYS A 56 1.14 2.13 -1.61
C CYS A 56 1.49 3.62 -1.77
N ASP A 57 1.93 4.23 -0.67
CA ASP A 57 2.28 5.65 -0.55
C ASP A 57 3.73 5.97 -0.96
N GLN A 58 4.39 5.02 -1.63
CA GLN A 58 5.79 5.07 -2.07
C GLN A 58 6.85 5.12 -0.96
N TYR A 59 6.45 4.97 0.30
CA TYR A 59 7.37 4.67 1.39
C TYR A 59 7.37 3.17 1.70
N LEU A 60 8.44 2.73 2.35
CA LEU A 60 8.52 1.39 2.91
C LEU A 60 8.29 1.44 4.40
N TRP A 61 7.28 0.70 4.86
CA TRP A 61 6.86 0.71 6.25
C TRP A 61 7.11 -0.63 6.92
N ILE A 62 7.45 -0.61 8.20
CA ILE A 62 7.44 -1.76 9.09
C ILE A 62 6.21 -1.64 9.99
N ASN A 63 5.38 -2.68 10.05
CA ASN A 63 4.26 -2.75 10.97
C ASN A 63 4.80 -2.70 12.42
N ASN A 64 4.29 -1.76 13.21
CA ASN A 64 4.69 -1.51 14.59
C ASN A 64 3.56 -1.83 15.59
N GLY A 65 2.63 -2.70 15.20
CA GLY A 65 1.54 -3.19 16.03
C GLY A 65 0.20 -2.51 15.73
N THR A 66 -0.80 -2.91 16.50
CA THR A 66 -2.16 -2.39 16.40
C THR A 66 -2.71 -2.20 17.81
N LYS A 67 -3.41 -1.09 18.05
CA LYS A 67 -4.17 -0.86 19.28
C LYS A 67 -5.64 -0.67 18.93
N SER A 68 -6.51 -1.09 19.84
CA SER A 68 -7.95 -0.88 19.75
C SER A 68 -8.40 -0.07 20.95
N VAL A 69 -9.25 0.91 20.74
CA VAL A 69 -9.84 1.74 21.80
C VAL A 69 -11.35 1.72 21.61
N THR A 70 -12.08 1.33 22.65
CA THR A 70 -13.55 1.41 22.64
C THR A 70 -13.98 2.86 22.86
N ILE A 71 -14.85 3.38 21.99
CA ILE A 71 -15.35 4.75 22.04
C ILE A 71 -16.88 4.69 21.86
N GLY A 72 -17.61 5.00 22.92
CA GLY A 72 -19.05 4.75 22.96
C GLY A 72 -19.36 3.27 22.68
N ASN A 73 -20.14 3.02 21.63
CA ASN A 73 -20.54 1.67 21.21
C ASN A 73 -19.69 1.09 20.07
N ASP A 74 -18.59 1.75 19.68
CA ASP A 74 -17.73 1.31 18.59
C ASP A 74 -16.27 1.12 19.05
N VAL A 75 -15.45 0.54 18.17
CA VAL A 75 -14.03 0.29 18.41
C VAL A 75 -13.20 0.99 17.34
N LEU A 76 -12.42 1.98 17.76
CA LEU A 76 -11.41 2.62 16.93
C LEU A 76 -10.15 1.76 16.92
N LYS A 77 -9.76 1.27 15.74
CA LYS A 77 -8.50 0.56 15.51
C LYS A 77 -7.44 1.52 15.00
N LYS A 78 -6.25 1.44 15.60
CA LYS A 78 -5.05 2.22 15.25
C LYS A 78 -3.95 1.25 14.81
N HIS A 79 -3.57 1.30 13.55
CA HIS A 79 -2.44 0.54 13.00
C HIS A 79 -1.22 1.46 12.93
N PHE A 80 -0.14 1.07 13.61
CA PHE A 80 1.08 1.88 13.69
C PHE A 80 2.12 1.34 12.72
N TYR A 81 2.81 2.26 12.05
CA TYR A 81 3.87 1.97 11.12
C TYR A 81 5.07 2.86 11.38
N LYS A 82 6.26 2.27 11.29
CA LYS A 82 7.54 2.98 11.39
C LYS A 82 8.25 2.92 10.05
N ILE A 83 8.89 4.01 9.62
CA ILE A 83 9.58 4.04 8.33
C ILE A 83 10.71 3.02 8.33
N ARG A 84 10.85 2.29 7.22
CA ARG A 84 11.91 1.31 7.01
C ARG A 84 13.16 2.03 6.52
N LEU A 85 14.23 1.91 7.28
CA LEU A 85 15.56 2.35 6.90
C LEU A 85 16.39 1.18 6.35
N PRO A 86 17.42 1.46 5.53
CA PRO A 86 18.40 0.47 5.11
C PRO A 86 18.99 -0.24 6.31
N GLY A 87 19.11 -1.57 6.21
CA GLY A 87 19.67 -2.37 7.27
C GLY A 87 21.18 -2.19 7.41
N THR A 88 21.68 -2.18 8.64
CA THR A 88 23.11 -2.36 8.92
C THR A 88 23.48 -3.83 8.73
N THR A 89 24.68 -4.11 8.20
CA THR A 89 25.16 -5.48 8.04
C THR A 89 25.22 -6.18 9.40
N ASP A 90 24.46 -7.26 9.57
CA ASP A 90 24.57 -8.11 10.74
C ASP A 90 25.95 -8.79 10.72
N LYS A 91 26.78 -8.52 11.72
CA LYS A 91 28.16 -9.04 11.84
C LYS A 91 28.21 -10.57 11.89
N THR A 92 27.09 -11.24 12.20
CA THR A 92 27.05 -12.70 12.37
C THR A 92 26.61 -13.47 11.13
N ASN A 93 25.76 -12.90 10.27
CA ASN A 93 25.14 -13.63 9.16
C ASN A 93 25.26 -12.93 7.79
N GLY A 94 25.90 -11.77 7.72
CA GLY A 94 26.08 -10.99 6.49
C GLY A 94 24.79 -10.44 5.86
N ARG A 95 23.61 -10.78 6.41
CA ARG A 95 22.31 -10.30 5.93
C ARG A 95 21.98 -8.95 6.56
N LYS A 96 21.78 -7.93 5.73
CA LYS A 96 21.26 -6.62 6.16
C LYS A 96 19.80 -6.78 6.57
N ARG A 97 19.50 -6.70 7.87
CA ARG A 97 18.13 -6.67 8.37
C ARG A 97 17.64 -5.22 8.39
N PRO A 98 16.48 -4.90 7.79
CA PRO A 98 15.97 -3.54 7.81
C PRO A 98 15.71 -3.08 9.24
N VAL A 99 16.02 -1.81 9.52
CA VAL A 99 15.76 -1.16 10.80
C VAL A 99 14.55 -0.25 10.65
N GLY A 100 13.68 -0.19 11.66
CA GLY A 100 12.55 0.73 11.68
C GLY A 100 12.87 1.98 12.48
N SER A 101 12.49 3.16 11.98
CA SER A 101 12.64 4.43 12.69
C SER A 101 11.29 5.06 13.00
N LEU A 102 11.16 5.65 14.20
CA LEU A 102 9.98 6.44 14.58
C LEU A 102 10.12 7.93 14.20
N GLN A 103 11.25 8.34 13.61
CA GLN A 103 11.45 9.72 13.14
C GLN A 103 10.46 10.11 12.05
N PHE A 104 10.00 9.14 11.25
CA PHE A 104 8.85 9.29 10.38
C PHE A 104 7.94 8.07 10.57
N LYS A 105 6.69 8.32 10.91
CA LYS A 105 5.70 7.30 11.26
C LYS A 105 4.40 7.57 10.54
N LYS A 106 3.66 6.49 10.32
CA LYS A 106 2.32 6.50 9.76
C LYS A 106 1.37 5.83 10.74
N THR A 107 0.21 6.43 10.96
CA THR A 107 -0.88 5.81 11.72
C THR A 107 -2.10 5.71 10.83
N ALA A 108 -2.68 4.51 10.72
CA ALA A 108 -3.93 4.29 10.01
C ALA A 108 -5.05 3.97 11.00
N TYR A 109 -6.17 4.67 10.87
CA TYR A 109 -7.33 4.59 11.74
C TYR A 109 -8.51 4.01 10.98
N SER A 110 -9.26 3.12 11.62
CA SER A 110 -10.54 2.62 11.12
C SER A 110 -11.50 2.37 12.26
N LEU A 111 -12.79 2.52 11.99
CA LEU A 111 -13.86 2.16 12.92
C LEU A 111 -14.30 0.72 12.66
N LYS A 112 -14.67 -0.02 13.72
CA LYS A 112 -15.18 -1.39 13.56
C LYS A 112 -16.56 -1.38 12.89
N SER A 113 -17.39 -0.38 13.18
CA SER A 113 -18.69 -0.18 12.52
C SER A 113 -18.54 0.22 11.04
N ASN A 114 -17.54 1.04 10.73
CA ASN A 114 -17.29 1.55 9.38
C ASN A 114 -15.92 1.09 8.85
N LYS A 115 -15.91 -0.11 8.27
CA LYS A 115 -14.70 -0.68 7.65
C LYS A 115 -14.41 -0.12 6.25
N SER A 116 -15.35 0.61 5.64
CA SER A 116 -15.21 1.16 4.29
C SER A 116 -14.42 2.46 4.26
N LEU A 117 -13.95 2.97 5.41
CA LEU A 117 -13.09 4.14 5.51
C LEU A 117 -11.82 3.86 6.29
N ILE A 118 -10.71 4.43 5.81
CA ILE A 118 -9.44 4.50 6.54
C ILE A 118 -8.94 5.94 6.51
N LEU A 119 -8.62 6.47 7.69
CA LEU A 119 -7.92 7.74 7.83
C LEU A 119 -6.44 7.44 8.05
N VAL A 120 -5.56 8.12 7.34
CA VAL A 120 -4.11 7.93 7.44
C VAL A 120 -3.47 9.25 7.82
N HIS A 121 -2.66 9.25 8.87
CA HIS A 121 -1.90 10.40 9.32
C HIS A 121 -0.41 10.09 9.25
N TYR A 122 0.34 11.00 8.63
CA TYR A 122 1.80 10.96 8.54
C TYR A 122 2.38 11.96 9.55
N GLU A 123 3.34 11.53 10.34
CA GLU A 123 3.93 12.33 11.43
C GLU A 123 5.45 12.19 11.43
N GLY A 124 6.17 13.27 11.75
CA GLY A 124 7.63 13.25 11.92
C GLY A 124 8.39 13.99 10.81
N ASP A 125 9.46 13.40 10.29
CA ASP A 125 10.33 13.99 9.27
C ASP A 125 10.53 13.01 8.11
N GLU A 126 9.84 13.23 6.99
CA GLU A 126 9.91 12.34 5.82
C GLU A 126 11.29 12.26 5.17
N THR A 127 12.18 13.23 5.43
CA THR A 127 13.51 13.30 4.80
C THR A 127 14.45 12.20 5.27
N VAL A 128 14.13 11.54 6.40
CA VAL A 128 14.88 10.38 6.89
C VAL A 128 14.72 9.14 6.00
N TYR A 129 13.73 9.12 5.10
CA TYR A 129 13.53 8.01 4.20
C TYR A 129 14.66 7.90 3.18
N VAL A 130 15.25 6.70 3.10
CA VAL A 130 16.26 6.38 2.10
C VAL A 130 15.67 5.40 1.10
N PRO A 131 15.54 5.77 -0.19
CA PRO A 131 15.10 4.86 -1.24
C PRO A 131 15.95 3.60 -1.28
N VAL A 132 15.29 2.45 -1.37
CA VAL A 132 15.96 1.16 -1.54
C VAL A 132 15.40 0.43 -2.75
N GLY A 133 16.30 -0.19 -3.50
CA GLY A 133 15.91 -1.06 -4.59
C GLY A 133 15.29 -2.37 -4.10
N HIS A 134 14.74 -3.14 -5.05
CA HIS A 134 14.21 -4.46 -4.75
C HIS A 134 15.32 -5.36 -4.20
N GLY A 135 15.04 -6.11 -3.12
CA GLY A 135 16.06 -6.90 -2.39
C GLY A 135 16.79 -8.00 -3.18
N ASN A 136 16.37 -8.27 -4.41
CA ASN A 136 16.99 -9.25 -5.31
C ASN A 136 17.74 -8.58 -6.48
N SER A 137 17.78 -7.25 -6.52
CA SER A 137 18.50 -6.54 -7.57
C SER A 137 20.00 -6.73 -7.40
N LYS A 138 20.66 -7.11 -8.50
CA LYS A 138 22.13 -7.20 -8.59
C LYS A 138 22.77 -5.91 -9.12
N LYS A 139 21.97 -4.89 -9.44
CA LYS A 139 22.47 -3.60 -9.93
C LYS A 139 23.19 -2.87 -8.79
N SER A 140 24.29 -2.21 -9.13
CA SER A 140 25.02 -1.31 -8.21
C SER A 140 24.13 -0.15 -7.76
N ASP A 141 23.31 0.37 -8.68
CA ASP A 141 22.30 1.39 -8.43
C ASP A 141 20.92 0.89 -8.86
N PRO A 142 20.22 0.15 -7.99
CA PRO A 142 18.91 -0.38 -8.32
C PRO A 142 17.85 0.73 -8.21
N PRO A 143 16.90 0.82 -9.16
CA PRO A 143 15.82 1.78 -9.07
C PRO A 143 15.00 1.55 -7.78
N GLU A 144 14.47 2.64 -7.23
CA GLU A 144 13.62 2.60 -6.03
C GLU A 144 12.50 1.57 -6.20
N TYR A 145 12.31 0.74 -5.17
CA TYR A 145 11.23 -0.23 -5.17
C TYR A 145 9.91 0.47 -4.86
N THR A 146 9.07 0.59 -5.89
CA THR A 146 7.67 0.99 -5.73
C THR A 146 6.77 -0.24 -5.64
N ARG A 147 5.86 -0.24 -4.67
CA ARG A 147 4.84 -1.28 -4.50
C ARG A 147 3.63 -0.99 -5.39
N THR A 148 3.26 -1.94 -6.22
CA THR A 148 2.01 -1.91 -6.98
C THR A 148 0.80 -2.06 -6.05
N ALA A 149 -0.23 -1.25 -6.28
CA ALA A 149 -1.48 -1.22 -5.55
C ALA A 149 -2.17 -2.60 -5.60
N PRO A 150 -2.71 -3.11 -4.47
CA PRO A 150 -3.40 -4.40 -4.50
C PRO A 150 -4.63 -4.42 -5.42
N SER A 151 -5.33 -3.31 -5.66
CA SER A 151 -6.42 -3.26 -6.64
C SER A 151 -5.95 -3.66 -8.04
N VAL A 152 -4.80 -3.14 -8.46
CA VAL A 152 -4.15 -3.45 -9.73
C VAL A 152 -3.75 -4.92 -9.79
N LEU A 153 -3.14 -5.44 -8.72
CA LEU A 153 -2.76 -6.86 -8.65
C LEU A 153 -3.99 -7.77 -8.74
N ARG A 154 -5.10 -7.42 -8.08
CA ARG A 154 -6.35 -8.18 -8.15
C ARG A 154 -6.97 -8.12 -9.54
N LYS A 155 -6.95 -6.97 -10.21
CA LYS A 155 -7.41 -6.83 -11.59
C LYS A 155 -6.59 -7.74 -12.51
N ILE A 156 -5.27 -7.71 -12.41
CA ILE A 156 -4.36 -8.58 -13.18
C ILE A 156 -4.67 -10.05 -12.90
N GLU A 157 -4.85 -10.45 -11.62
CA GLU A 157 -5.20 -11.83 -11.26
C GLU A 157 -6.56 -12.26 -11.87
N GLN A 158 -7.56 -11.37 -11.90
CA GLN A 158 -8.85 -11.63 -12.55
C GLN A 158 -8.70 -11.80 -14.07
N ASP A 159 -7.97 -10.89 -14.72
CA ASP A 159 -7.70 -10.97 -16.16
C ASP A 159 -6.99 -12.27 -16.53
N ILE A 160 -6.01 -12.71 -15.72
CA ILE A 160 -5.31 -13.99 -15.93
C ILE A 160 -6.28 -15.18 -15.79
N ARG A 161 -7.14 -15.18 -14.75
CA ARG A 161 -8.09 -16.27 -14.49
C ARG A 161 -9.17 -16.39 -15.56
N SER A 162 -9.48 -15.32 -16.29
CA SER A 162 -10.39 -15.39 -17.44
C SER A 162 -9.86 -16.30 -18.56
N GLY A 163 -8.54 -16.46 -18.66
CA GLY A 163 -7.88 -17.25 -19.71
C GLY A 163 -7.88 -16.59 -21.09
N GLU A 164 -8.45 -15.39 -21.24
CA GLU A 164 -8.62 -14.72 -22.54
C GLU A 164 -7.36 -13.97 -23.01
N LYS A 165 -6.42 -13.66 -22.09
CA LYS A 165 -5.29 -12.78 -22.34
C LYS A 165 -3.97 -13.42 -21.94
N THR A 166 -2.91 -13.21 -22.72
CA THR A 166 -1.56 -13.60 -22.30
C THR A 166 -1.01 -12.62 -21.26
N ALA A 167 0.07 -13.00 -20.56
CA ALA A 167 0.75 -12.11 -19.61
C ALA A 167 1.19 -10.78 -20.26
N MET A 168 1.60 -10.84 -21.54
CA MET A 168 2.03 -9.65 -22.27
C MET A 168 0.84 -8.75 -22.62
N ASP A 169 -0.32 -9.33 -22.95
CA ASP A 169 -1.55 -8.57 -23.24
C ASP A 169 -2.04 -7.84 -21.99
N VAL A 170 -2.11 -8.54 -20.85
CA VAL A 170 -2.48 -7.96 -19.55
C VAL A 170 -1.52 -6.83 -19.16
N TYR A 171 -0.22 -7.03 -19.36
CA TYR A 171 0.77 -5.98 -19.10
C TYR A 171 0.56 -4.76 -20.00
N ARG A 172 0.44 -4.97 -21.32
CA ARG A 172 0.23 -3.89 -22.31
C ARG A 172 -1.01 -3.08 -22.00
N GLU A 173 -2.12 -3.75 -21.71
CA GLU A 173 -3.37 -3.08 -21.34
C GLU A 173 -3.23 -2.29 -20.04
N SER A 174 -2.56 -2.85 -19.03
CA SER A 174 -2.34 -2.16 -17.76
C SER A 174 -1.53 -0.88 -17.94
N ILE A 175 -0.50 -0.86 -18.79
CA ILE A 175 0.32 0.35 -19.01
C ILE A 175 -0.27 1.31 -20.03
N SER A 176 -1.18 0.84 -20.89
CA SER A 176 -1.88 1.67 -21.89
C SER A 176 -3.03 2.47 -21.29
N ASN A 177 -3.35 2.24 -20.01
CA ASN A 177 -4.31 3.05 -19.27
C ASN A 177 -3.76 4.47 -19.06
N GLY A 178 -4.04 5.36 -20.02
CA GLY A 178 -3.59 6.76 -20.02
C GLY A 178 -4.12 7.61 -18.86
N SER A 179 -5.01 7.05 -18.03
CA SER A 179 -5.52 7.69 -16.81
C SER A 179 -4.49 7.78 -15.69
N VAL A 180 -3.39 7.02 -15.77
CA VAL A 180 -2.31 7.00 -14.78
C VAL A 180 -1.02 7.44 -15.45
N SER A 181 -0.47 8.57 -15.04
CA SER A 181 0.79 9.11 -15.55
C SER A 181 1.73 9.53 -14.42
N GLY A 182 3.00 9.74 -14.76
CA GLY A 182 4.01 10.26 -13.84
C GLY A 182 4.26 9.36 -12.64
N GLU A 183 4.21 9.96 -11.46
CA GLU A 183 4.61 9.39 -10.18
C GLU A 183 3.85 8.11 -9.79
N HIS A 184 2.58 7.98 -10.20
CA HIS A 184 1.74 6.83 -9.86
C HIS A 184 1.85 5.66 -10.83
N GLN A 185 2.62 5.76 -11.92
CA GLN A 185 2.67 4.72 -12.96
C GLN A 185 3.08 3.34 -12.40
N GLY A 186 4.05 3.28 -11.48
CA GLY A 186 4.47 2.02 -10.86
C GLY A 186 3.55 1.50 -9.74
N VAL A 187 2.61 2.34 -9.28
CA VAL A 187 1.65 2.03 -8.21
C VAL A 187 0.32 1.58 -8.81
N LEU A 188 -0.26 2.39 -9.69
CA LEU A 188 -1.59 2.20 -10.25
C LEU A 188 -1.61 1.45 -11.60
N ASN A 189 -0.44 1.11 -12.14
CA ASN A 189 -0.30 0.15 -13.24
C ASN A 189 0.66 -0.99 -12.86
N ALA A 190 0.68 -2.03 -13.69
CA ALA A 190 1.68 -3.09 -13.61
C ALA A 190 3.08 -2.48 -13.75
N ARG A 191 3.96 -2.80 -12.81
CA ARG A 191 5.31 -2.23 -12.78
C ARG A 191 6.20 -2.75 -13.91
N ASN A 192 6.08 -4.02 -14.25
CA ASN A 192 6.80 -4.65 -15.35
C ASN A 192 6.17 -5.99 -15.74
N VAL A 193 6.49 -6.48 -16.95
CA VAL A 193 6.04 -7.79 -17.44
C VAL A 193 6.37 -8.90 -16.45
N LYS A 194 7.54 -8.85 -15.79
CA LYS A 194 7.96 -9.89 -14.85
C LYS A 194 7.03 -10.02 -13.64
N GLN A 195 6.42 -8.94 -13.19
CA GLN A 195 5.39 -8.97 -12.15
C GLN A 195 4.17 -9.76 -12.61
N VAL A 196 3.70 -9.51 -13.84
CA VAL A 196 2.56 -10.22 -14.43
C VAL A 196 2.89 -11.70 -14.62
N GLU A 197 4.06 -12.03 -15.16
CA GLU A 197 4.51 -13.43 -15.28
C GLU A 197 4.55 -14.16 -13.94
N ASN A 198 5.05 -13.50 -12.88
CA ASN A 198 5.08 -14.09 -11.54
C ASN A 198 3.66 -14.33 -10.99
N LEU A 199 2.71 -13.44 -11.29
CA LEU A 199 1.29 -13.63 -10.93
C LEU A 199 0.65 -14.78 -11.73
N VAL A 200 0.92 -14.89 -13.03
CA VAL A 200 0.46 -16.01 -13.86
C VAL A 200 0.95 -17.34 -13.28
N ARG A 201 2.24 -17.43 -12.95
CA ARG A 201 2.80 -18.63 -12.34
C ARG A 201 2.08 -18.96 -11.02
N LYS A 202 1.89 -17.97 -10.14
CA LYS A 202 1.18 -18.14 -8.87
C LYS A 202 -0.25 -18.66 -9.06
N VAL A 203 -1.03 -18.06 -9.96
CA VAL A 203 -2.41 -18.47 -10.26
C VAL A 203 -2.44 -19.91 -10.77
N ASN A 204 -1.57 -20.26 -11.70
CA ASN A 204 -1.48 -21.63 -12.25
C ASN A 204 -1.09 -22.66 -11.18
N GLU A 205 -0.19 -22.30 -10.24
CA GLU A 205 0.17 -23.14 -9.10
C GLU A 205 -1.03 -23.35 -8.15
N GLU A 206 -1.79 -22.29 -7.82
CA GLU A 206 -3.00 -22.37 -7.00
C GLU A 206 -4.08 -23.26 -7.63
N GLU A 207 -4.31 -23.14 -8.93
CA GLU A 207 -5.28 -23.98 -9.65
C GLU A 207 -4.86 -25.45 -9.69
N ARG A 208 -3.56 -25.73 -9.90
CA ARG A 208 -3.03 -27.10 -9.87
C ARG A 208 -3.22 -27.71 -8.49
N LEU A 209 -2.84 -27.00 -7.42
CA LEU A 209 -3.00 -27.47 -6.05
C LEU A 209 -4.48 -27.72 -5.70
N SER A 210 -5.37 -26.82 -6.13
CA SER A 210 -6.82 -26.96 -5.91
C SER A 210 -7.39 -28.23 -6.56
N LYS A 211 -6.94 -28.56 -7.78
CA LYS A 211 -7.32 -29.81 -8.47
C LYS A 211 -6.82 -31.05 -7.73
N TYR A 212 -5.60 -31.03 -7.21
CA TYR A 212 -5.05 -32.16 -6.43
C TYR A 212 -5.81 -32.40 -5.12
N ILE A 213 -6.21 -31.35 -4.41
CA ILE A 213 -6.99 -31.45 -3.17
C ILE A 213 -8.39 -31.99 -3.48
N ALA A 214 -9.04 -31.55 -4.55
CA ALA A 214 -10.37 -32.00 -4.94
C ALA A 214 -10.44 -33.49 -5.36
N ILE A 215 -9.33 -34.08 -5.78
CA ILE A 215 -9.23 -35.50 -6.16
C ILE A 215 -8.91 -36.39 -4.93
N SER A 216 -8.45 -35.80 -3.82
CA SER A 216 -7.98 -36.51 -2.63
C SER A 216 -9.03 -36.58 -1.49
N ILE A 217 -10.27 -36.17 -1.77
CA ILE A 217 -11.44 -36.22 -0.87
C ILE A 217 -12.46 -37.15 -1.51
#